data_AF-A0A9J6ZLJ0-F1
#
_entry.id   AF-A0A9J6ZLJ0-F1
#
_cell.length_a   1.000
_cell.length_b   1.000
_cell.length_c   1.000
_cell.angle_alpha   90.00
_cell.angle_beta   90.00
_cell.angle_gamma   90.00
#
_symmetry.space_group_name_H-M   'P 1'
#
loop_
_entity.id
_entity.type
_entity.pdbx_description
1 polymer ?
#
loop_
_entity_poly.entity_id
_entity_poly.type
_entity_poly.pdbx_seq_one_letter_code
_entity_poly.pdbx_strand_id
1 'polypeptide(L)'
;MASALFAIAAFILFSSVFTLSKGNTSMSISLLIITCIIAFFGFLLYRDEKQGKQFKEWLLSNSDHIRTHGDTFNGVRIDNQTQFMQYEICFSWVLISYRIKTSYYVKEYHPTAMLNILFCLFTCLFGLWAMPLGPIYTFQAVNRNVMVRPKLLDTVIRELRQSTRY
;
A
#
# COMPACT_ATOMS: atom_id res chain seq x y z
N MET A 1 -5.44 -6.03 -4.23
CA MET A 1 -6.41 -5.15 -3.52
C MET A 1 -6.75 -3.92 -4.35
N ALA A 2 -5.83 -3.39 -5.15
CA ALA A 2 -6.10 -2.27 -6.06
C ALA A 2 -7.31 -2.50 -7.00
N SER A 3 -7.49 -3.73 -7.51
CA SER A 3 -8.65 -4.10 -8.32
C SER A 3 -10.00 -3.86 -7.63
N ALA A 4 -10.10 -4.14 -6.33
CA ALA A 4 -11.31 -3.91 -5.55
C ALA A 4 -11.62 -2.41 -5.42
N LEU A 5 -10.58 -1.58 -5.19
CA LEU A 5 -10.73 -0.12 -5.13
C LEU A 5 -11.21 0.44 -6.47
N PHE A 6 -10.69 -0.05 -7.60
CA PHE A 6 -11.17 0.37 -8.92
C PHE A 6 -12.61 -0.05 -9.18
N ALA A 7 -13.03 -1.25 -8.76
CA ALA A 7 -14.42 -1.69 -8.88
C ALA A 7 -15.36 -0.79 -8.06
N ILE A 8 -14.98 -0.45 -6.82
CA ILE A 8 -15.75 0.47 -5.96
C ILE A 8 -15.81 1.88 -6.59
N ALA A 9 -14.69 2.39 -7.10
CA ALA A 9 -14.66 3.69 -7.78
C ALA A 9 -15.59 3.70 -9.00
N ALA A 10 -15.58 2.65 -9.83
CA ALA A 10 -16.45 2.55 -11.00
C ALA A 10 -17.94 2.53 -10.60
N PHE A 11 -18.30 1.82 -9.53
CA PHE A 11 -19.66 1.78 -9.01
C PHE A 11 -20.14 3.14 -8.49
N ILE A 12 -19.28 3.87 -7.76
CA ILE A 12 -19.60 5.21 -7.24
C ILE A 12 -19.69 6.22 -8.38
N LEU A 13 -18.80 6.12 -9.39
CA LEU A 13 -18.86 6.96 -10.58
C LEU A 13 -20.18 6.79 -11.32
N PHE A 14 -20.61 5.54 -11.54
CA PHE A 14 -21.90 5.23 -12.14
C PHE A 14 -23.06 5.86 -11.35
N SER A 15 -23.02 5.74 -10.02
CA SER A 15 -24.00 6.34 -9.12
C SER A 15 -24.02 7.88 -9.19
N SER A 16 -22.85 8.52 -9.34
CA SER A 16 -22.73 9.96 -9.54
C SER A 16 -23.41 10.42 -10.84
N VAL A 17 -23.16 9.72 -11.95
CA VAL A 17 -23.77 10.03 -13.25
C VAL A 17 -25.30 9.88 -13.20
N PHE A 18 -25.79 8.82 -12.55
CA PHE A 18 -27.23 8.61 -12.38
C PHE A 18 -27.89 9.69 -11.52
N THR A 19 -27.19 10.14 -10.47
CA THR A 19 -27.66 11.21 -9.58
C THR A 19 -27.69 12.57 -10.29
N LEU A 20 -26.72 12.82 -11.17
CA LEU A 20 -26.71 14.00 -12.03
C LEU A 20 -27.90 14.01 -12.98
N SER A 21 -28.24 12.86 -13.57
CA SER A 21 -29.43 12.72 -14.44
C SER A 21 -30.74 13.00 -13.71
N LYS A 22 -30.78 12.87 -12.38
CA LYS A 22 -31.94 13.24 -11.55
C LYS A 22 -31.95 14.71 -11.11
N GLY A 23 -30.98 15.52 -11.57
CA GLY A 23 -30.87 16.94 -11.25
C GLY A 23 -30.25 17.26 -9.89
N ASN A 24 -29.75 16.26 -9.14
CA ASN A 24 -29.11 16.50 -7.85
C ASN A 24 -27.59 16.73 -8.02
N THR A 25 -27.24 17.97 -8.37
CA THR A 25 -25.85 18.37 -8.66
C THR A 25 -24.92 18.29 -7.45
N SER A 26 -25.40 18.66 -6.26
CA SER A 26 -24.60 18.62 -5.02
C SER A 26 -24.14 17.20 -4.68
N MET A 27 -25.07 16.24 -4.72
CA MET A 27 -24.75 14.84 -4.44
C MET A 27 -23.83 14.24 -5.50
N SER A 28 -24.04 14.56 -6.78
CA SER A 28 -23.16 14.11 -7.87
C SER A 28 -21.70 14.58 -7.68
N ILE A 29 -21.50 15.86 -7.33
CA ILE A 29 -20.17 16.42 -7.07
C ILE A 29 -19.49 15.69 -5.91
N SER A 30 -20.21 15.45 -4.81
CA SER A 30 -19.64 14.74 -3.65
C SER A 30 -19.18 13.32 -4.00
N LEU A 31 -19.98 12.59 -4.79
CA LEU A 31 -19.63 11.23 -5.25
C LEU A 31 -18.46 11.23 -6.23
N LEU A 32 -18.33 12.28 -7.06
CA LEU A 32 -17.21 12.43 -7.97
C LEU A 32 -15.90 12.65 -7.21
N ILE A 33 -15.91 13.51 -6.19
CA ILE A 33 -14.74 13.73 -5.32
C ILE A 33 -14.32 12.42 -4.65
N ILE A 34 -15.27 11.68 -4.07
CA ILE A 34 -15.01 10.37 -3.45
C ILE A 34 -14.41 9.40 -4.47
N THR A 35 -14.96 9.35 -5.69
CA THR A 35 -14.44 8.51 -6.77
C THR A 35 -12.98 8.85 -7.09
N CYS A 36 -12.65 10.13 -7.22
CA CYS A 36 -11.28 10.57 -7.50
C CYS A 36 -10.31 10.15 -6.38
N ILE A 37 -10.71 10.27 -5.12
CA ILE A 37 -9.89 9.84 -3.96
C ILE A 37 -9.65 8.32 -4.01
N ILE A 38 -10.70 7.52 -4.22
CA ILE A 38 -10.58 6.06 -4.28
C ILE A 38 -9.71 5.62 -5.46
N ALA A 39 -9.92 6.22 -6.64
CA ALA A 39 -9.13 5.93 -7.83
C ALA A 39 -7.65 6.30 -7.63
N PHE A 40 -7.37 7.44 -6.98
CA PHE A 40 -6.01 7.86 -6.64
C PHE A 40 -5.30 6.84 -5.75
N PHE A 41 -5.93 6.41 -4.65
CA PHE A 41 -5.36 5.38 -3.78
C PHE A 41 -5.26 4.01 -4.48
N GLY A 42 -6.25 3.64 -5.29
CA GLY A 42 -6.21 2.43 -6.11
C GLY A 42 -5.01 2.43 -7.07
N PHE A 43 -4.73 3.56 -7.70
CA PHE A 43 -3.58 3.73 -8.58
C PHE A 43 -2.25 3.64 -7.82
N LEU A 44 -2.14 4.29 -6.66
CA LEU A 44 -0.94 4.20 -5.81
C LEU A 44 -0.64 2.77 -5.38
N LEU A 45 -1.67 2.04 -4.95
CA LEU A 45 -1.54 0.65 -4.51
C LEU A 45 -1.26 -0.30 -5.68
N TYR A 46 -1.84 -0.04 -6.85
CA TYR A 46 -1.52 -0.80 -8.06
C TYR A 46 -0.06 -0.63 -8.45
N ARG A 47 0.45 0.61 -8.40
CA ARG A 47 1.85 0.90 -8.66
C ARG A 47 2.76 0.22 -7.63
N ASP A 48 2.40 0.28 -6.35
CA ASP A 48 3.12 -0.41 -5.29
C ASP A 48 3.17 -1.93 -5.52
N GLU A 49 2.03 -2.58 -5.75
CA GLU A 49 1.96 -4.02 -6.00
C GLU A 49 2.82 -4.44 -7.21
N LYS A 50 2.81 -3.64 -8.30
CA LYS A 50 3.59 -3.92 -9.50
C LYS A 50 5.10 -3.74 -9.28
N GLN A 51 5.51 -2.61 -8.70
CA GLN A 51 6.92 -2.32 -8.44
C GLN A 51 7.49 -3.27 -7.38
N GLY A 52 6.69 -3.62 -6.36
CA GLY A 52 7.05 -4.55 -5.31
C GLY A 52 7.35 -5.95 -5.80
N LYS A 53 6.58 -6.47 -6.76
CA LYS A 53 6.83 -7.80 -7.35
C LYS A 53 8.17 -7.84 -8.08
N GLN A 54 8.40 -6.87 -8.97
CA GLN A 54 9.67 -6.76 -9.71
C GLN A 54 10.85 -6.62 -8.75
N PHE A 55 10.69 -5.79 -7.71
CA PHE A 55 11.71 -5.59 -6.71
C PHE A 55 11.98 -6.86 -5.90
N LYS A 56 10.94 -7.56 -5.45
CA LYS A 56 11.04 -8.84 -4.73
C LYS A 56 11.78 -9.89 -5.56
N GLU A 57 11.39 -10.05 -6.83
CA GLU A 57 11.99 -11.02 -7.75
C GLU A 57 13.47 -10.71 -7.96
N TRP A 58 13.80 -9.45 -8.26
CA TRP A 58 15.18 -9.00 -8.42
C TRP A 58 16.01 -9.20 -7.16
N LEU A 59 15.46 -8.90 -5.97
CA LEU A 59 16.17 -9.05 -4.70
C LEU A 59 16.44 -10.51 -4.37
N LEU A 60 15.54 -11.42 -4.75
CA LEU A 60 15.71 -12.86 -4.55
C LEU A 60 16.69 -13.46 -5.56
N SER A 61 16.68 -13.02 -6.82
CA SER A 61 17.61 -13.52 -7.85
C SER A 61 19.05 -13.05 -7.63
N ASN A 62 19.24 -11.85 -7.08
CA ASN A 62 20.55 -11.24 -6.90
C ASN A 62 21.05 -11.27 -5.45
N SER A 63 20.37 -11.99 -4.54
CA SER A 63 20.65 -11.92 -3.10
C SER A 63 22.10 -12.20 -2.72
N ASP A 64 22.74 -13.18 -3.37
CA ASP A 64 24.11 -13.57 -3.06
C ASP A 64 25.15 -12.57 -3.60
N HIS A 65 24.86 -11.96 -4.76
CA HIS A 65 25.68 -10.91 -5.35
C HIS A 65 25.61 -9.61 -4.53
N ILE A 66 24.40 -9.20 -4.13
CA ILE A 66 24.18 -7.98 -3.32
C ILE A 66 24.93 -8.06 -1.97
N ARG A 67 24.99 -9.23 -1.35
CA ARG A 67 25.70 -9.43 -0.07
C ARG A 67 27.20 -9.20 -0.15
N THR A 68 27.80 -9.50 -1.29
CA THR A 68 29.26 -9.47 -1.46
C THR A 68 29.76 -8.17 -2.07
N HIS A 69 29.06 -7.65 -3.09
CA HIS A 69 29.52 -6.49 -3.87
C HIS A 69 28.51 -5.32 -3.86
N GLY A 70 27.26 -5.59 -3.48
CA GLY A 70 26.13 -4.71 -3.76
C GLY A 70 25.71 -4.74 -5.23
N ASP A 71 24.52 -4.25 -5.52
CA ASP A 71 23.98 -4.18 -6.89
C ASP A 71 23.01 -2.99 -7.01
N THR A 72 22.64 -2.63 -8.24
CA THR A 72 21.79 -1.46 -8.50
C THR A 72 20.43 -1.88 -9.06
N PHE A 73 19.35 -1.43 -8.41
CA PHE A 73 17.98 -1.60 -8.90
C PHE A 73 17.38 -0.24 -9.22
N ASN A 74 16.94 -0.02 -10.47
CA ASN A 74 16.35 1.26 -10.92
C ASN A 74 17.19 2.49 -10.56
N GLY A 75 18.52 2.39 -10.64
CA GLY A 75 19.44 3.47 -10.28
C GLY A 75 19.72 3.63 -8.79
N VAL A 76 19.18 2.75 -7.93
CA VAL A 76 19.42 2.72 -6.49
C VAL A 76 20.41 1.62 -6.16
N ARG A 77 21.56 2.00 -5.58
CA ARG A 77 22.52 1.01 -5.07
C ARG A 77 21.96 0.38 -3.80
N ILE A 78 21.95 -0.95 -3.78
CA ILE A 78 21.53 -1.78 -2.66
C ILE A 78 22.71 -2.66 -2.27
N ASP A 79 23.00 -2.66 -0.98
CA ASP A 79 24.08 -3.42 -0.35
C ASP A 79 23.60 -4.01 0.99
N ASN A 80 24.52 -4.64 1.73
CA ASN A 80 24.19 -5.27 3.00
C ASN A 80 23.84 -4.27 4.13
N GLN A 81 24.20 -2.99 3.97
CA GLN A 81 23.90 -1.93 4.95
C GLN A 81 22.58 -1.23 4.64
N THR A 82 22.03 -1.46 3.45
CA THR A 82 20.80 -0.84 2.99
C THR A 82 19.61 -1.18 3.90
N GLN A 83 18.91 -0.13 4.33
CA GLN A 83 17.77 -0.21 5.23
C GLN A 83 16.46 -0.15 4.45
N PHE A 84 15.56 -1.08 4.76
CA PHE A 84 14.25 -1.21 4.16
C PHE A 84 13.14 -0.87 5.14
N MET A 85 12.14 -0.14 4.67
CA MET A 85 10.89 0.14 5.37
C MET A 85 9.76 -0.62 4.69
N GLN A 86 8.83 -1.14 5.49
CA GLN A 86 7.62 -1.79 5.00
C GLN A 86 6.45 -1.31 5.86
N TYR A 87 5.40 -0.85 5.21
CA TYR A 87 4.21 -0.33 5.88
C TYR A 87 3.09 -1.36 5.86
N GLU A 88 2.16 -1.22 6.79
CA GLU A 88 0.92 -1.98 6.85
C GLU A 88 -0.25 -1.07 6.46
N ILE A 89 -1.14 -1.58 5.62
CA ILE A 89 -2.37 -0.92 5.22
C ILE A 89 -3.56 -1.78 5.61
N CYS A 90 -4.62 -1.11 6.06
CA CYS A 90 -5.88 -1.74 6.40
C CYS A 90 -6.96 -1.26 5.44
N PHE A 91 -7.73 -2.19 4.91
CA PHE A 91 -8.93 -1.93 4.13
C PHE A 91 -10.08 -2.71 4.75
N SER A 92 -11.14 -2.01 5.16
CA SER A 92 -12.32 -2.60 5.76
C SER A 92 -13.55 -2.27 4.92
N TRP A 93 -14.43 -3.25 4.76
CA TRP A 93 -15.69 -3.09 4.07
C TRP A 93 -16.78 -3.89 4.78
N VAL A 94 -17.71 -3.18 5.42
CA VAL A 94 -18.92 -3.71 6.08
C VAL A 94 -18.63 -4.71 7.20
N LEU A 95 -18.24 -5.95 6.88
CA LEU A 95 -17.90 -7.01 7.84
C LEU A 95 -16.48 -7.56 7.68
N ILE A 96 -15.80 -7.24 6.57
CA ILE A 96 -14.49 -7.84 6.26
C ILE A 96 -13.41 -6.78 6.38
N SER A 97 -12.36 -7.10 7.11
CA SER A 97 -11.15 -6.28 7.22
C SER A 97 -9.96 -7.04 6.68
N TYR A 98 -9.23 -6.42 5.76
CA TYR A 98 -8.00 -6.92 5.19
C TYR A 98 -6.82 -6.11 5.71
N ARG A 99 -5.79 -6.79 6.22
CA ARG A 99 -4.50 -6.19 6.57
C ARG A 99 -3.43 -6.71 5.63
N ILE A 100 -2.81 -5.81 4.89
CA ILE A 100 -1.80 -6.16 3.87
C ILE A 100 -0.54 -5.36 4.15
N LYS A 101 0.61 -5.96 3.86
CA LYS A 101 1.90 -5.27 3.91
C LYS A 101 2.23 -4.70 2.53
N THR A 102 2.73 -3.47 2.50
CA THR A 102 3.21 -2.84 1.26
C THR A 102 4.50 -3.49 0.78
N SER A 103 4.99 -3.05 -0.38
CA SER A 103 6.35 -3.36 -0.82
C SER A 103 7.41 -2.84 0.14
N TYR A 104 8.63 -3.37 0.02
CA TYR A 104 9.79 -2.85 0.71
C TYR A 104 10.29 -1.58 0.01
N TYR A 105 10.53 -0.53 0.80
CA TYR A 105 11.07 0.75 0.35
C TYR A 105 12.46 0.97 0.95
N VAL A 106 13.42 1.35 0.12
CA VAL A 106 14.74 1.81 0.58
C VAL A 106 14.61 3.15 1.33
N LYS A 107 15.05 3.19 2.58
CA LYS A 107 14.87 4.33 3.50
C LYS A 107 15.47 5.64 2.99
N GLU A 108 16.67 5.55 2.42
CA GLU A 108 17.47 6.73 2.01
C GLU A 108 17.10 7.25 0.62
N TYR A 109 16.44 6.43 -0.20
CA TYR A 109 16.12 6.80 -1.59
C TYR A 109 14.66 7.19 -1.78
N HIS A 110 13.73 6.50 -1.12
CA HIS A 110 12.31 6.82 -1.23
C HIS A 110 11.87 7.83 -0.18
N PRO A 111 10.86 8.66 -0.47
CA PRO A 111 10.28 9.60 0.50
C PRO A 111 9.43 8.84 1.54
N THR A 112 10.11 8.08 2.40
CA THR A 112 9.51 7.15 3.37
C THR A 112 8.58 7.85 4.36
N ALA A 113 8.90 9.07 4.81
CA ALA A 113 8.02 9.86 5.66
C ALA A 113 6.68 10.21 4.96
N MET A 114 6.75 10.61 3.68
CA MET A 114 5.55 10.93 2.90
C MET A 114 4.71 9.67 2.63
N LEU A 115 5.37 8.55 2.29
CA LEU A 115 4.70 7.26 2.11
C LEU A 115 4.01 6.80 3.40
N ASN A 116 4.66 6.98 4.56
CA ASN A 116 4.06 6.66 5.86
C ASN A 116 2.76 7.45 6.09
N ILE A 117 2.79 8.77 5.88
CA ILE A 117 1.61 9.63 6.02
C ILE A 117 0.50 9.17 5.06
N LEU A 118 0.85 8.87 3.81
CA LEU A 118 -0.10 8.44 2.78
C LEU A 118 -0.76 7.11 3.13
N PHE A 119 0.01 6.12 3.62
CA PHE A 119 -0.52 4.82 4.03
C PHE A 119 -1.30 4.87 5.34
N CYS A 120 -0.89 5.72 6.29
CA CYS A 120 -1.68 6.01 7.48
C CYS A 120 -3.02 6.66 7.10
N LEU A 121 -3.01 7.66 6.21
CA LEU A 121 -4.21 8.32 5.72
C LEU A 121 -5.14 7.32 5.02
N PHE A 122 -4.60 6.47 4.15
CA PHE A 122 -5.36 5.38 3.53
C PHE A 122 -6.01 4.48 4.58
N THR A 123 -5.22 4.03 5.57
CA THR A 123 -5.69 3.13 6.63
C THR A 123 -6.79 3.79 7.48
N CYS A 124 -6.67 5.07 7.80
CA CYS A 124 -7.72 5.79 8.52
C CYS A 124 -8.98 5.97 7.68
N LEU A 125 -8.84 6.30 6.39
CA LEU A 125 -9.97 6.52 5.49
C LEU A 125 -10.71 5.23 5.15
N PHE A 126 -10.03 4.11 5.00
CA PHE A 126 -10.61 2.87 4.49
C PHE A 126 -10.69 1.74 5.54
N GLY A 127 -9.95 1.82 6.64
CA GLY A 127 -9.93 0.78 7.67
C GLY A 127 -11.07 0.84 8.67
N LEU A 128 -11.75 1.99 8.81
CA LEU A 128 -12.76 2.22 9.85
C LEU A 128 -14.17 1.68 9.52
N TRP A 129 -14.42 1.19 8.31
CA TRP A 129 -15.77 0.87 7.83
C TRP A 129 -16.33 -0.50 8.23
N ALA A 130 -15.60 -1.31 8.99
CA ALA A 130 -16.10 -2.60 9.50
C ALA A 130 -16.26 -2.57 11.03
N MET A 131 -17.47 -2.84 11.52
CA MET A 131 -17.74 -2.94 12.96
C MET A 131 -17.57 -4.38 13.45
N PRO A 132 -16.94 -4.65 14.62
CA PRO A 132 -16.08 -3.81 15.47
C PRO A 132 -14.57 -3.94 15.14
N LEU A 133 -14.19 -4.88 14.27
CA LEU A 133 -12.79 -5.23 14.00
C LEU A 133 -12.03 -4.15 13.22
N GLY A 134 -12.71 -3.36 12.38
CA GLY A 134 -12.11 -2.36 11.52
C GLY A 134 -11.33 -1.29 12.29
N PRO A 135 -11.95 -0.57 13.25
CA PRO A 135 -11.24 0.39 14.10
C PRO A 135 -10.05 -0.21 14.82
N ILE A 136 -10.19 -1.41 15.40
CA ILE A 136 -9.11 -2.09 16.13
C ILE A 136 -7.91 -2.33 15.20
N TYR A 137 -8.14 -2.90 14.01
CA TYR A 137 -7.06 -3.13 13.04
C TYR A 137 -6.48 -1.86 12.46
N THR A 138 -7.30 -0.82 12.31
CA THR A 138 -6.86 0.50 11.84
C THR A 138 -5.86 1.11 12.81
N PHE A 139 -6.20 1.20 14.10
CA PHE A 139 -5.28 1.75 15.11
C PHE A 139 -4.01 0.91 15.25
N GLN A 140 -4.12 -0.41 15.17
CA GLN A 140 -2.95 -1.30 15.18
C GLN A 140 -2.03 -1.05 13.98
N ALA A 141 -2.58 -0.90 12.76
CA ALA A 141 -1.80 -0.66 11.55
C ALA A 141 -1.15 0.73 11.57
N VAL A 142 -1.88 1.78 11.99
CA VAL A 142 -1.33 3.13 12.14
C VAL A 142 -0.21 3.14 13.17
N ASN A 143 -0.40 2.52 14.34
CA ASN A 143 0.63 2.44 15.36
C ASN A 143 1.89 1.72 14.85
N ARG A 144 1.72 0.61 14.10
CA ARG A 144 2.83 -0.10 13.47
C ARG A 144 3.57 0.73 12.43
N ASN A 145 2.86 1.54 11.65
CA ASN A 145 3.46 2.42 10.65
C ASN A 145 4.24 3.58 11.28
N VAL A 146 3.73 4.15 12.37
CA VAL A 146 4.42 5.21 13.12
C VAL A 146 5.66 4.65 13.82
N MET A 147 5.56 3.45 14.40
CA MET A 147 6.66 2.79 15.10
C MET A 147 7.53 1.90 14.19
N VAL A 148 7.39 2.01 12.86
CA VAL A 148 8.09 1.14 11.92
C VAL A 148 9.61 1.28 12.08
N ARG A 149 10.31 0.16 12.19
CA ARG A 149 11.76 0.12 12.27
C ARG A 149 12.37 -0.30 10.94
N PRO A 150 13.51 0.29 10.55
CA PRO A 150 14.23 -0.16 9.37
C PRO A 150 14.67 -1.62 9.54
N LYS A 151 14.48 -2.41 8.48
CA LYS A 151 14.93 -3.79 8.38
C LYS A 151 16.18 -3.85 7.52
N LEU A 152 17.14 -4.67 7.93
CA LEU A 152 18.34 -4.96 7.13
C LEU A 152 18.02 -5.93 5.99
N LEU A 153 18.86 -5.89 4.95
CA LEU A 153 18.75 -6.74 3.76
C LEU A 153 18.54 -8.23 4.11
N ASP A 154 19.35 -8.78 5.02
CA ASP A 154 19.25 -10.19 5.41
C ASP A 154 17.90 -10.57 6.01
N THR A 155 17.30 -9.67 6.78
CA THR A 155 15.96 -9.88 7.34
C THR A 155 14.91 -9.88 6.25
N VAL A 156 15.02 -8.94 5.30
CA VAL A 156 14.10 -8.82 4.15
C VAL A 156 14.19 -10.07 3.27
N ILE A 157 15.39 -10.51 2.88
CA ILE A 157 15.59 -11.72 2.06
C ILE A 157 14.98 -12.94 2.76
N ARG A 158 15.20 -13.07 4.07
CA ARG A 158 14.63 -14.18 4.86
C ARG A 158 13.11 -14.17 4.85
N GLU A 159 12.49 -13.03 5.10
CA GLU A 159 11.02 -12.87 5.06
C GLU A 159 10.46 -13.18 3.66
N LEU A 160 11.13 -12.69 2.61
CA LEU A 160 10.72 -12.94 1.23
C LEU A 160 10.80 -14.42 0.86
N ARG A 161 11.88 -15.11 1.24
CA ARG A 161 12.06 -16.56 0.98
C ARG A 161 11.02 -17.40 1.70
N GLN A 162 10.62 -17.01 2.92
CA GLN A 162 9.53 -17.67 3.64
C GLN A 162 8.17 -17.43 2.97
N SER A 163 7.93 -16.24 2.43
CA SER A 163 6.66 -15.91 1.74
C SER A 163 6.46 -16.64 0.41
N THR A 164 7.54 -17.08 -0.24
CA THR A 164 7.48 -17.77 -1.55
C THR A 164 7.30 -19.29 -1.41
N ARG A 165 7.41 -19.86 -0.20
CA ARG A 165 7.21 -21.30 0.05
C ARG A 165 5.75 -21.69 0.30
N TYR A 166 4.82 -20.74 0.23
CA TYR A 166 3.37 -20.94 0.36
C TYR A 166 2.69 -20.34 -0.87
#